data_AF-A0A7X7FU09-F1
#
_entry.id   AF-A0A7X7FU09-F1
#
_cell.length_a   1.000
_cell.length_b   1.000
_cell.length_c   1.000
_cell.angle_alpha   90.00
_cell.angle_beta   90.00
_cell.angle_gamma   90.00
#
_symmetry.space_group_name_H-M   'P 1'
#
loop_
_entity.id
_entity.type
_entity.pdbx_description
1 polymer ?
#
loop_
_entity_poly.entity_id
_entity_poly.type
_entity_poly.pdbx_seq_one_letter_code
_entity_poly.pdbx_strand_id
1 'polypeptide(L)' 'MTDSPRYYPFSCYLRRRYGCRVHKVTVHAGFTCPNRDGMRGYGGCTFCNNAGFSPNARTDPAVVREQLERGIEQTRRRSR' A
#
# COMPACT_ATOMS: atom_id res chain seq x y z
N MET A 1 -34.99 -9.21 8.36
CA MET A 1 -34.38 -7.87 8.27
C MET A 1 -33.00 -8.04 7.67
N THR A 2 -32.86 -7.91 6.36
CA THR A 2 -31.55 -7.96 5.71
C THR A 2 -30.86 -6.63 5.99
N ASP A 3 -29.91 -6.63 6.92
CA ASP A 3 -29.13 -5.46 7.28
C ASP A 3 -28.42 -4.94 6.01
N SER A 4 -28.88 -3.79 5.52
CA SER A 4 -28.23 -3.15 4.38
C SER A 4 -26.90 -2.57 4.86
N PRO A 5 -25.80 -2.79 4.14
CA PRO A 5 -24.50 -2.32 4.58
C PRO A 5 -24.53 -0.79 4.75
N ARG A 6 -24.10 -0.32 5.92
CA ARG A 6 -24.10 1.11 6.31
C ARG A 6 -23.27 2.01 5.40
N TYR A 7 -22.38 1.42 4.61
CA TYR A 7 -21.54 2.11 3.64
C TYR A 7 -21.36 1.27 2.39
N TYR A 8 -21.09 1.92 1.27
CA TYR A 8 -20.77 1.27 0.01
C TYR A 8 -19.27 0.93 -0.04
N PRO A 9 -18.86 -0.35 0.05
CA PRO A 9 -17.44 -0.69 0.11
C PRO A 9 -16.77 -0.37 -1.23
N PHE A 10 -15.57 0.21 -1.18
CA PHE A 10 -14.81 0.49 -2.41
C PHE A 10 -14.51 -0.78 -3.21
N SER A 11 -14.38 -1.94 -2.56
CA SER A 11 -14.26 -3.24 -3.25
C SER A 11 -15.51 -3.59 -4.08
N CYS A 12 -16.71 -3.24 -3.59
CA CYS A 12 -17.96 -3.41 -4.35
C CYS A 12 -17.99 -2.50 -5.57
N TYR A 13 -17.58 -1.23 -5.41
CA TYR A 13 -17.43 -0.30 -6.54
C TYR A 13 -16.49 -0.86 -7.60
N LEU A 14 -15.29 -1.28 -7.19
CA LEU A 14 -14.28 -1.81 -8.11
C LEU A 14 -14.76 -3.08 -8.82
N ARG A 15 -15.42 -4.00 -8.11
CA ARG A 15 -15.99 -5.21 -8.72
C ARG A 15 -17.08 -4.87 -9.74
N ARG A 16 -17.95 -3.90 -9.46
CA ARG A 16 -18.97 -3.46 -10.43
C ARG A 16 -18.33 -2.79 -11.65
N ARG A 17 -17.30 -1.98 -11.46
CA ARG A 17 -16.62 -1.25 -12.55
C ARG A 17 -15.80 -2.16 -13.46
N TYR A 18 -15.07 -3.12 -12.90
CA TYR A 18 -14.08 -3.92 -13.64
C TYR A 18 -14.51 -5.37 -13.88
N GLY A 19 -15.67 -5.79 -13.34
CA GLY A 19 -16.19 -7.16 -13.50
C GLY A 19 -15.39 -8.25 -12.78
N CYS A 20 -14.34 -7.88 -12.04
CA CYS A 20 -13.44 -8.82 -11.38
C CYS A 20 -12.99 -8.32 -10.00
N ARG A 21 -12.35 -9.20 -9.21
CA ARG A 21 -11.74 -8.81 -7.94
C ARG A 21 -10.48 -7.98 -8.24
N VAL A 22 -10.45 -6.74 -7.75
CA VAL A 22 -9.30 -5.85 -7.90
C VAL A 22 -8.41 -5.95 -6.68
N HIS A 23 -7.10 -6.04 -6.91
CA HIS A 23 -6.08 -6.08 -5.87
C HIS A 23 -5.15 -4.86 -5.98
N LYS A 24 -4.63 -4.42 -4.83
CA LYS A 24 -3.67 -3.31 -4.75
C LYS A 24 -2.25 -3.87 -4.79
N VAL A 25 -1.40 -3.28 -5.63
CA VAL A 25 0.04 -3.51 -5.66
C VAL A 25 0.71 -2.26 -5.07
N THR A 26 1.50 -2.43 -4.02
CA THR A 26 2.19 -1.33 -3.35
C THR A 26 3.52 -1.03 -4.05
N VAL A 27 3.87 0.26 -4.11
CA VAL A 27 5.13 0.74 -4.69
C VAL A 27 5.83 1.64 -3.68
N HIS A 28 7.12 1.43 -3.48
CA HIS A 28 8.01 2.32 -2.74
C HIS A 28 8.62 3.33 -3.71
N ALA A 29 8.17 4.58 -3.63
CA ALA A 29 8.57 5.65 -4.55
C ALA A 29 9.91 6.34 -4.18
N GLY A 30 10.59 5.89 -3.13
CA GLY A 30 11.87 6.47 -2.69
C GLY A 30 11.73 7.73 -1.85
N PHE A 31 10.50 8.14 -1.53
CA PHE A 31 10.26 9.28 -0.67
C PHE A 31 10.50 8.94 0.79
N THR A 32 10.97 9.93 1.54
CA THR A 32 11.05 9.89 2.99
C THR A 32 10.26 11.06 3.60
N CYS A 33 9.95 10.98 4.88
CA CYS A 33 9.22 12.00 5.59
C CYS A 33 10.19 13.13 6.00
N PRO A 34 9.86 14.41 5.75
CA PRO A 34 10.74 15.52 6.08
C PRO A 34 10.98 15.70 7.60
N ASN A 35 10.14 15.10 8.44
CA ASN A 35 10.34 15.08 9.89
C ASN A 35 11.27 13.95 10.34
N ARG A 36 11.57 12.99 9.45
CA ARG A 36 12.49 11.86 9.69
C ARG A 36 13.86 12.09 9.09
N ASP A 37 13.92 12.74 7.93
CA ASP A 37 15.16 13.02 7.22
C ASP A 37 15.89 14.28 7.74
N GLY A 38 15.28 15.05 8.65
CA GLY A 38 15.86 16.26 9.22
C GLY A 38 15.44 17.56 8.54
N MET A 39 14.76 17.54 7.38
CA MET A 39 14.47 18.74 6.60
C MET A 39 13.46 19.69 7.29
N ARG A 40 12.48 19.14 8.02
CA ARG A 40 11.45 19.91 8.74
C ARG A 40 11.33 19.56 10.22
N GLY A 41 12.11 18.59 10.70
CA GLY A 41 12.12 18.15 12.08
C GLY A 41 13.04 16.94 12.27
N TYR A 42 13.28 16.56 13.53
CA TYR A 42 14.20 15.49 13.89
C TYR A 42 13.47 14.33 14.58
N GLY A 43 13.88 13.09 14.31
CA GLY A 43 13.40 11.90 15.01
C GLY A 43 12.05 11.33 14.55
N GLY A 44 11.29 12.05 13.73
CA GLY A 44 9.94 11.65 13.29
C GLY A 44 8.83 11.98 14.29
N CYS A 45 7.59 11.63 13.96
CA CYS A 45 6.45 11.86 14.86
C CYS A 45 6.47 10.87 16.05
N THR A 46 5.86 11.23 17.18
CA THR A 46 5.78 10.35 18.38
C THR A 46 5.14 8.98 18.10
N PHE A 47 4.26 8.89 17.11
CA PHE A 47 3.63 7.65 16.66
C PHE A 47 4.36 6.98 15.47
N CYS A 48 5.49 7.52 15.04
CA CYS A 48 6.18 7.06 13.83
C CYS A 48 6.97 5.78 14.11
N ASN A 49 6.42 4.64 13.69
CA ASN A 49 7.16 3.39 13.57
C ASN A 49 7.13 2.87 12.12
N ASN A 50 7.75 3.62 11.20
CA ASN A 50 7.73 3.27 9.76
C ASN A 50 8.28 1.87 9.48
N ALA A 51 9.28 1.46 10.28
CA ALA A 51 9.84 0.12 10.24
C ALA A 51 8.80 -0.99 10.56
N GLY A 52 7.78 -0.68 11.34
CA GLY A 52 6.71 -1.61 11.75
C GLY A 52 5.56 -1.73 10.75
N PHE A 53 5.24 -0.68 9.98
CA PHE A 53 4.11 -0.72 9.04
C PHE A 53 4.51 -0.70 7.56
N SER A 54 5.77 -0.39 7.24
CA SER A 54 6.29 -0.43 5.88
C SER A 54 7.54 -1.32 5.80
N PRO A 55 7.37 -2.65 5.65
CA PRO A 55 8.49 -3.59 5.52
C PRO A 55 9.44 -3.21 4.38
N ASN A 56 8.88 -2.65 3.29
CA ASN A 56 9.61 -2.21 2.12
C ASN A 56 10.40 -0.91 2.33
N ALA A 57 10.17 -0.17 3.43
CA ALA A 57 10.90 1.07 3.72
C ALA A 57 12.29 0.85 4.35
N ARG A 58 12.72 -0.41 4.49
CA ARG A 58 14.02 -0.79 5.06
C ARG A 58 15.12 -0.99 4.02
N THR A 59 14.76 -1.00 2.74
CA THR A 59 15.67 -1.26 1.63
C THR A 59 15.49 -0.17 0.59
N ASP A 60 16.55 0.14 -0.13
CA ASP A 60 16.44 1.01 -1.30
C ASP A 60 15.42 0.44 -2.29
N PRO A 61 14.52 1.27 -2.82
CA PRO A 61 13.52 0.81 -3.75
C PRO A 61 14.19 0.33 -5.04
N ALA A 62 13.84 -0.89 -5.45
CA ALA A 62 14.05 -1.33 -6.83
C ALA A 62 13.35 -0.40 -7.83
N VAL A 63 13.66 -0.53 -9.11
CA VAL A 63 12.96 0.22 -10.16
C VAL A 63 11.46 -0.08 -10.10
N VAL A 64 10.60 0.93 -10.27
CA VAL A 64 9.13 0.81 -10.13
C VAL A 64 8.56 -0.34 -10.93
N ARG A 65 9.07 -0.57 -12.16
CA ARG A 65 8.67 -1.71 -13.01
C ARG A 65 8.83 -3.05 -12.29
N GLU A 66 10.01 -3.29 -11.72
CA GLU A 66 10.33 -4.53 -11.02
C GLU A 66 9.47 -4.71 -9.76
N GLN A 67 9.19 -3.62 -9.04
CA GLN A 67 8.27 -3.64 -7.90
C GLN A 67 6.85 -4.06 -8.31
N LEU A 68 6.36 -3.51 -9.43
CA LEU A 68 5.05 -3.86 -9.97
C LEU A 68 4.99 -5.32 -10.40
N GLU A 69 5.98 -5.81 -11.14
CA GLU A 69 6.05 -7.19 -11.61
C GLU A 69 6.04 -8.18 -10.43
N ARG A 70 6.92 -7.98 -9.45
CA ARG A 70 6.98 -8.79 -8.21
C ARG A 70 5.67 -8.74 -7.42
N GLY A 71 5.08 -7.54 -7.29
CA GLY A 71 3.85 -7.34 -6.53
C GLY A 71 2.62 -7.95 -7.21
N ILE A 72 2.53 -7.91 -8.53
CA ILE A 72 1.50 -8.59 -9.32
C ILE A 72 1.65 -10.10 -9.14
N GLU A 73 2.87 -10.64 -9.26
CA GLU A 73 3.12 -12.07 -9.09
C GLU A 73 2.73 -12.57 -7.69
N GLN A 74 3.19 -11.89 -6.64
CA GLN A 74 2.85 -12.25 -5.26
C GLN A 74 1.34 -12.21 -5.01
N THR A 75 0.67 -11.18 -5.54
CA THR A 75 -0.79 -11.03 -5.45
C THR A 75 -1.49 -12.17 -6.14
N ARG A 76 -1.05 -12.56 -7.35
CA ARG A 76 -1.60 -13.70 -8.09
C ARG A 76 -1.45 -15.00 -7.30
N ARG A 77 -0.30 -15.24 -6.68
CA ARG A 77 -0.04 -16.43 -5.85
C ARG A 77 -0.97 -16.51 -4.63
N ARG A 78 -1.25 -15.37 -3.98
CA ARG A 78 -2.12 -15.28 -2.79
C ARG A 78 -3.63 -15.28 -3.08
N SER A 79 -4.00 -14.98 -4.33
CA SER A 79 -5.40 -14.82 -4.74
C SER A 79 -5.93 -16.04 -5.49
N ARG A 80 -5.09 -17.05 -5.71
CA ARG A 80 -5.49 -18.43 -5.96
C ARG A 80 -5.95 -19.06 -4.65
#